data_AF-A0A1W9GSI4-F1
#
_entry.id   AF-A0A1W9GSI4-F1
#
_cell.length_a   1.000
_cell.length_b   1.000
_cell.length_c   1.000
_cell.angle_alpha   90.00
_cell.angle_beta   90.00
_cell.angle_gamma   90.00
#
_symmetry.space_group_name_H-M   'P 1'
#
loop_
_entity.id
_entity.type
_entity.pdbx_description
1 polymer ?
#
loop_
_entity_poly.entity_id
_entity_poly.type
_entity_poly.pdbx_seq_one_letter_code
_entity_poly.pdbx_strand_id
1 'polypeptide(L)'
;MHDAGQAISGLLQKERGGPRDDAGRFASAKPTEEQPAPPVEATERPVETQESPDDNLEFDDGQSTGADNNQPDIDMPKSWSSSDRDEWSKLTPEAKAIVQRREQQREAGMSKLASQLKAKETEVAKVLEQIETERKQLASQAGRYASEAVRKFQSEFGDVKDPGQLAATDPARFLRYQAAQMAVGQAVQEAQQYEQQQAEEFSKAMLEFRKTENEKVAERLKLDTPEKRQAFETRIIKAAESDGIPISRLQQYTAEELAIYDDALKYRAAIAKRAEKEKAVKQPPKVVRPGSPSASPAKEQQEASVMKNLRQTGTIDAAAAAFKLRLGGR
;
A
#
# COMPACT_ATOMS: atom_id res chain seq x y z
N MET A 1 29.43 15.13 16.57
CA MET A 1 28.92 14.44 15.36
C MET A 1 28.45 13.02 15.70
N HIS A 2 27.56 12.87 16.67
CA HIS A 2 26.92 11.60 17.04
C HIS A 2 25.46 11.91 17.33
N ASP A 3 24.63 12.08 16.29
CA ASP A 3 23.17 11.96 16.45
C ASP A 3 22.44 11.88 15.10
N ALA A 4 22.60 10.78 14.36
CA ALA A 4 21.84 10.54 13.13
C ALA A 4 21.28 9.09 13.06
N GLY A 5 21.35 8.34 14.16
CA GLY A 5 20.85 6.97 14.27
C GLY A 5 19.48 6.84 14.93
N GLN A 6 18.92 7.91 15.52
CA GLN A 6 17.66 7.82 16.29
C GLN A 6 16.38 8.08 15.46
N ALA A 7 16.48 8.57 14.22
CA ALA A 7 15.30 8.93 13.43
C ALA A 7 14.52 7.73 12.87
N ILE A 8 15.12 6.52 12.85
CA ILE A 8 14.47 5.30 12.32
C ILE A 8 13.86 4.44 13.44
N SER A 9 14.35 4.53 14.68
CA SER A 9 13.73 3.86 15.84
C SER A 9 12.55 4.63 16.47
N GLY A 10 12.38 5.92 16.15
CA GLY A 10 11.34 6.76 16.74
C GLY A 10 9.90 6.46 16.31
N LEU A 11 9.68 5.68 15.24
CA LEU A 11 8.33 5.44 14.69
C LEU A 11 7.64 4.16 15.22
N LEU A 12 8.33 3.34 16.04
CA LEU A 12 7.77 2.08 16.57
C LEU A 12 7.53 2.07 18.09
N GLN A 13 7.67 3.21 18.76
CA GLN A 13 7.56 3.30 20.23
C GLN A 13 6.58 4.36 20.75
N LYS A 14 5.72 4.90 19.88
CA LYS A 14 4.65 5.84 20.27
C LYS A 14 3.24 5.24 20.13
N GLU A 15 3.09 3.97 20.49
CA GLU A 15 1.80 3.35 20.79
C GLU A 15 1.82 2.66 22.16
N ARG A 16 2.04 3.43 23.22
CA ARG A 16 1.58 3.07 24.58
C ARG A 16 1.27 4.34 25.36
N GLY A 17 -0.02 4.67 25.45
CA GLY A 17 -0.55 5.64 26.41
C GLY A 17 -1.45 6.69 25.78
N GLY A 18 -2.74 6.37 25.61
CA GLY A 18 -3.76 7.42 25.57
C GLY A 18 -3.78 8.20 26.89
N PRO A 19 -4.28 9.44 26.92
CA PRO A 19 -4.35 10.24 28.14
C PRO A 19 -5.17 9.49 29.20
N ARG A 20 -4.55 9.32 30.38
CA ARG A 20 -5.18 8.80 31.60
C ARG A 20 -5.58 9.99 32.47
N ASP A 21 -6.64 9.85 33.24
CA ASP A 21 -6.94 10.77 34.34
C ASP A 21 -5.91 10.63 35.49
N ASP A 22 -5.89 11.55 36.45
CA ASP A 22 -5.01 11.53 37.63
C ASP A 22 -5.20 10.28 38.53
N ALA A 23 -6.15 9.40 38.21
CA ALA A 23 -6.41 8.13 38.87
C ALA A 23 -6.10 6.89 38.00
N GLY A 24 -5.53 7.06 36.80
CA GLY A 24 -5.00 5.98 35.97
C GLY A 24 -6.04 5.09 35.26
N ARG A 25 -7.29 5.53 35.10
CA ARG A 25 -8.36 4.78 34.41
C ARG A 25 -8.55 5.24 32.96
N PHE A 26 -9.01 4.33 32.10
CA PHE A 26 -9.36 4.64 30.71
C PHE A 26 -10.75 5.29 30.68
N ALA A 27 -10.86 6.49 30.09
CA ALA A 27 -12.11 7.24 30.02
C ALA A 27 -13.09 6.62 29.01
N SER A 28 -14.18 6.05 29.53
CA SER A 28 -15.34 5.63 28.74
C SER A 28 -16.17 6.85 28.32
N ALA A 29 -16.51 6.92 27.04
CA ALA A 29 -17.33 7.99 26.46
C ALA A 29 -18.83 7.85 26.84
N LYS A 30 -19.35 8.90 27.50
CA LYS A 30 -20.73 9.47 27.53
C LYS A 30 -21.93 8.59 27.93
N PRO A 31 -22.94 9.23 28.55
CA PRO A 31 -24.17 9.49 27.80
C PRO A 31 -24.61 10.95 27.87
N THR A 32 -24.88 11.55 26.72
CA THR A 32 -25.52 12.87 26.58
C THR A 32 -27.02 12.67 26.44
N GLU A 33 -27.75 13.50 27.20
CA GLU A 33 -29.18 13.69 27.25
C GLU A 33 -29.91 13.78 25.91
N GLU A 34 -31.15 13.33 26.02
CA GLU A 34 -32.25 13.20 25.08
C GLU A 34 -33.09 14.49 25.09
N GLN A 35 -33.36 15.09 23.92
CA GLN A 35 -34.56 15.92 23.65
C GLN A 35 -34.67 16.30 22.14
N PRO A 36 -35.84 16.72 21.63
CA PRO A 36 -36.62 15.93 20.67
C PRO A 36 -36.73 16.57 19.27
N ALA A 37 -37.22 15.77 18.32
CA ALA A 37 -37.43 16.14 16.92
C ALA A 37 -38.54 17.18 16.71
N PRO A 38 -38.40 18.11 15.74
CA PRO A 38 -39.53 18.84 15.19
C PRO A 38 -40.28 18.01 14.11
N PRO A 39 -41.59 18.24 13.93
CA PRO A 39 -42.43 17.49 13.01
C PRO A 39 -42.22 17.99 11.57
N VAL A 40 -42.15 17.09 10.61
CA VAL A 40 -42.19 17.45 9.19
C VAL A 40 -43.51 16.97 8.58
N GLU A 41 -44.19 17.96 8.05
CA GLU A 41 -45.50 18.02 7.46
C GLU A 41 -45.65 17.09 6.25
N ALA A 42 -46.83 16.49 6.15
CA ALA A 42 -47.26 15.72 4.99
C ALA A 42 -47.31 16.60 3.74
N THR A 43 -46.63 16.18 2.67
CA THR A 43 -46.94 16.63 1.31
C THR A 43 -47.28 15.41 0.48
N GLU A 44 -48.54 15.35 0.07
CA GLU A 44 -49.13 14.35 -0.80
C GLU A 44 -48.76 14.59 -2.28
N ARG A 45 -48.43 13.47 -2.96
CA ARG A 45 -48.66 13.13 -4.39
C ARG A 45 -47.77 13.79 -5.46
N PRO A 46 -47.63 13.19 -6.67
CA PRO A 46 -48.32 11.99 -7.20
C PRO A 46 -47.38 10.83 -7.59
N VAL A 47 -47.94 9.62 -7.54
CA VAL A 47 -47.38 8.40 -8.13
C VAL A 47 -47.58 8.50 -9.64
N GLU A 48 -46.49 8.63 -10.38
CA GLU A 48 -46.50 8.54 -11.83
C GLU A 48 -46.10 7.13 -12.23
N THR A 49 -47.09 6.45 -12.81
CA THR A 49 -47.06 5.15 -13.46
C THR A 49 -45.91 5.05 -14.46
N GLN A 50 -45.04 4.06 -14.31
CA GLN A 50 -44.31 3.49 -15.44
C GLN A 50 -44.60 1.99 -15.54
N GLU A 51 -45.22 1.69 -16.68
CA GLU A 51 -45.63 0.41 -17.23
C GLU A 51 -44.68 -0.75 -16.94
N SER A 52 -45.27 -1.82 -16.42
CA SER A 52 -44.79 -3.18 -16.61
C SER A 52 -44.78 -3.50 -18.11
N PRO A 53 -43.69 -4.05 -18.68
CA PRO A 53 -43.79 -4.69 -19.97
C PRO A 53 -44.50 -6.04 -19.79
N ASP A 54 -45.77 -6.02 -20.18
CA ASP A 54 -46.51 -7.04 -20.91
C ASP A 54 -46.02 -8.50 -20.76
N ASP A 55 -46.75 -9.25 -19.93
CA ASP A 55 -46.83 -10.70 -19.98
C ASP A 55 -47.49 -11.10 -21.31
N ASN A 56 -46.69 -11.22 -22.37
CA ASN A 56 -47.09 -11.98 -23.55
C ASN A 56 -46.44 -13.36 -23.48
N LEU A 57 -46.98 -14.21 -22.60
CA LEU A 57 -46.77 -15.65 -22.64
C LEU A 57 -47.66 -16.23 -23.73
N GLU A 58 -47.16 -16.13 -24.97
CA GLU A 58 -47.68 -16.85 -26.11
C GLU A 58 -47.47 -18.36 -25.86
N PHE A 59 -48.54 -19.04 -25.44
CA PHE A 59 -48.61 -20.50 -25.42
C PHE A 59 -48.75 -20.98 -26.87
N ASP A 60 -47.63 -21.34 -27.49
CA ASP A 60 -47.62 -22.17 -28.69
C ASP A 60 -47.75 -23.64 -28.27
N ASP A 61 -49.00 -24.14 -28.28
CA ASP A 61 -49.32 -25.56 -28.19
C ASP A 61 -49.05 -26.22 -29.55
N GLY A 62 -47.77 -26.37 -29.86
CA GLY A 62 -47.26 -27.06 -31.04
C GLY A 62 -46.96 -28.52 -30.72
N GLN A 63 -47.99 -29.36 -30.65
CA GLN A 63 -47.81 -30.81 -30.63
C GLN A 63 -47.19 -31.27 -31.96
N SER A 64 -45.88 -31.56 -31.95
CA SER A 64 -45.21 -32.31 -33.01
C SER A 64 -44.61 -33.59 -32.45
N THR A 65 -45.30 -34.69 -32.74
CA THR A 65 -44.83 -36.05 -32.65
C THR A 65 -43.66 -36.28 -33.60
N GLY A 66 -42.50 -36.65 -33.07
CA GLY A 66 -41.37 -37.12 -33.86
C GLY A 66 -40.19 -37.46 -32.97
N ALA A 67 -39.95 -38.74 -32.75
CA ALA A 67 -38.73 -39.23 -32.14
C ALA A 67 -37.53 -38.82 -33.01
N ASP A 68 -36.77 -37.84 -32.56
CA ASP A 68 -35.38 -37.64 -32.97
C ASP A 68 -34.55 -37.34 -31.72
N ASN A 69 -33.66 -38.27 -31.40
CA ASN A 69 -32.92 -38.32 -30.15
C ASN A 69 -31.61 -37.54 -30.32
N ASN A 70 -31.74 -36.24 -30.59
CA ASN A 70 -30.60 -35.34 -30.72
C ASN A 70 -30.85 -34.10 -29.85
N GLN A 71 -30.79 -34.31 -28.53
CA GLN A 71 -30.81 -33.20 -27.57
C GLN A 71 -29.53 -32.36 -27.73
N PRO A 72 -29.64 -31.02 -27.67
CA PRO A 72 -28.47 -30.16 -27.67
C PRO A 72 -27.61 -30.52 -26.45
N ASP A 73 -26.33 -30.83 -26.68
CA ASP A 73 -25.40 -31.12 -25.60
C ASP A 73 -25.21 -29.82 -24.79
N ILE A 74 -25.79 -29.78 -23.60
CA ILE A 74 -25.71 -28.62 -22.72
C ILE A 74 -24.37 -28.66 -22.00
N ASP A 75 -23.50 -27.72 -22.37
CA ASP A 75 -22.18 -27.54 -21.75
C ASP A 75 -22.28 -27.32 -20.24
N MET A 76 -21.30 -27.89 -19.53
CA MET A 76 -21.16 -27.73 -18.09
C MET A 76 -20.94 -26.25 -17.72
N PRO A 77 -21.57 -25.75 -16.64
CA PRO A 77 -21.29 -24.42 -16.09
C PRO A 77 -19.80 -24.12 -15.90
N LYS A 78 -19.37 -22.92 -16.30
CA LYS A 78 -17.96 -22.49 -16.17
C LYS A 78 -17.48 -22.35 -14.72
N SER A 79 -18.41 -22.24 -13.78
CA SER A 79 -18.14 -22.11 -12.35
C SER A 79 -17.90 -23.46 -11.65
N TRP A 80 -18.13 -24.58 -12.34
CA TRP A 80 -17.95 -25.91 -11.79
C TRP A 80 -16.54 -26.42 -12.05
N SER A 81 -16.03 -27.21 -11.12
CA SER A 81 -14.68 -27.73 -11.20
C SER A 81 -14.61 -28.92 -12.15
N SER A 82 -13.40 -29.27 -12.60
CA SER A 82 -13.21 -30.42 -13.49
C SER A 82 -13.58 -31.76 -12.84
N SER A 83 -13.58 -31.85 -11.50
CA SER A 83 -14.01 -33.05 -10.76
C SER A 83 -15.53 -33.26 -10.81
N ASP A 84 -16.31 -32.22 -11.10
CA ASP A 84 -17.78 -32.29 -11.12
C ASP A 84 -18.31 -32.77 -12.48
N ARG A 85 -17.41 -32.98 -13.46
CA ARG A 85 -17.73 -33.43 -14.81
C ARG A 85 -18.40 -34.82 -14.82
N ASP A 86 -17.94 -35.71 -13.95
CA ASP A 86 -18.49 -37.06 -13.86
C ASP A 86 -19.91 -37.07 -13.28
N GLU A 87 -20.23 -36.12 -12.39
CA GLU A 87 -21.57 -35.93 -11.85
C GLU A 87 -22.49 -35.22 -12.86
N TRP A 88 -21.96 -34.23 -13.59
CA TRP A 88 -22.67 -33.55 -14.68
C TRP A 88 -23.10 -34.51 -15.78
N SER A 89 -22.23 -35.47 -16.15
CA SER A 89 -22.53 -36.46 -17.19
C SER A 89 -23.68 -37.41 -16.82
N LYS A 90 -23.93 -37.61 -15.52
CA LYS A 90 -25.02 -38.46 -14.98
C LYS A 90 -26.37 -37.75 -14.92
N LEU A 91 -26.41 -36.42 -15.09
CA LEU A 91 -27.65 -35.66 -15.03
C LEU A 91 -28.50 -35.86 -16.29
N THR A 92 -29.81 -35.89 -16.11
CA THR A 92 -30.75 -35.88 -17.23
C THR A 92 -30.66 -34.55 -17.98
N PRO A 93 -30.98 -34.53 -19.28
CA PRO A 93 -31.02 -33.32 -20.10
C PRO A 93 -31.88 -32.19 -19.49
N GLU A 94 -33.02 -32.55 -18.90
CA GLU A 94 -33.90 -31.62 -18.19
C GLU A 94 -33.23 -31.04 -16.92
N ALA A 95 -32.53 -31.87 -16.15
CA ALA A 95 -31.77 -31.42 -14.98
C ALA A 95 -30.61 -30.49 -15.37
N LYS A 96 -29.90 -30.79 -16.48
CA LYS A 96 -28.85 -29.91 -17.03
C LYS A 96 -29.43 -28.54 -17.42
N ALA A 97 -30.59 -28.50 -18.07
CA ALA A 97 -31.27 -27.25 -18.43
C ALA A 97 -31.68 -26.42 -17.21
N ILE A 98 -32.16 -27.05 -16.13
CA ILE A 98 -32.50 -26.35 -14.88
C ILE A 98 -31.26 -25.77 -14.21
N VAL A 99 -30.16 -26.54 -14.13
CA VAL A 99 -28.90 -26.06 -13.54
C VAL A 99 -28.34 -24.91 -14.36
N GLN A 100 -28.32 -25.02 -15.69
CA GLN A 100 -27.86 -23.95 -16.56
C GLN A 100 -28.69 -22.68 -16.42
N ARG A 101 -30.04 -22.79 -16.35
CA ARG A 101 -30.93 -21.65 -16.13
C ARG A 101 -30.66 -20.95 -14.79
N ARG A 102 -30.49 -21.72 -13.70
CA ARG A 102 -30.16 -21.18 -12.38
C ARG A 102 -28.78 -20.52 -12.36
N GLU A 103 -27.82 -21.11 -13.05
CA GLU A 103 -26.48 -20.55 -13.17
C GLU A 103 -26.49 -19.23 -13.92
N GLN A 104 -27.21 -19.13 -15.04
CA GLN A 104 -27.39 -17.88 -15.79
C GLN A 104 -28.05 -16.80 -14.93
N GLN A 105 -29.08 -17.16 -14.14
CA GLN A 105 -29.71 -16.24 -13.19
C GLN A 105 -28.73 -15.77 -12.11
N ARG A 106 -27.90 -16.67 -11.59
CA ARG A 106 -26.86 -16.35 -10.59
C ARG A 106 -25.79 -15.43 -11.19
N GLU A 107 -25.28 -15.74 -12.37
CA GLU A 107 -24.28 -14.94 -13.07
C GLU A 107 -24.82 -13.54 -13.41
N ALA A 108 -26.07 -13.45 -13.89
CA ALA A 108 -26.75 -12.19 -14.12
C ALA A 108 -26.89 -11.37 -12.82
N GLY A 109 -27.28 -12.01 -11.71
CA GLY A 109 -27.35 -11.38 -10.40
C GLY A 109 -26.00 -10.86 -9.90
N MET A 110 -24.94 -11.67 -10.03
CA MET A 110 -23.58 -11.28 -9.64
C MET A 110 -23.01 -10.18 -10.52
N SER A 111 -23.26 -10.21 -11.83
CA SER A 111 -22.86 -9.16 -12.77
C SER A 111 -23.58 -7.84 -12.48
N LYS A 112 -24.88 -7.89 -12.15
CA LYS A 112 -25.64 -6.74 -11.69
C LYS A 112 -25.08 -6.16 -10.39
N LEU A 113 -24.74 -7.01 -9.42
CA LEU A 113 -24.15 -6.55 -8.16
C LEU A 113 -22.74 -5.94 -8.39
N ALA A 114 -21.90 -6.58 -9.20
CA ALA A 114 -20.57 -6.07 -9.52
C ALA A 114 -20.64 -4.71 -10.26
N SER A 115 -21.56 -4.56 -11.20
CA SER A 115 -21.76 -3.28 -11.90
C SER A 115 -22.32 -2.20 -10.97
N GLN A 116 -23.21 -2.53 -10.05
CA GLN A 116 -23.71 -1.61 -9.02
C GLN A 116 -22.60 -1.17 -8.05
N LEU A 117 -21.76 -2.10 -7.59
CA LEU A 117 -20.62 -1.78 -6.72
C LEU A 117 -19.63 -0.86 -7.45
N LYS A 118 -19.27 -1.19 -8.68
CA LYS A 118 -18.39 -0.33 -9.50
C LYS A 118 -18.99 1.05 -9.72
N ALA A 119 -20.29 1.13 -10.00
CA ALA A 119 -20.98 2.42 -10.14
C ALA A 119 -20.90 3.23 -8.84
N LYS A 120 -21.16 2.60 -7.69
CA LYS A 120 -21.05 3.22 -6.36
C LYS A 120 -19.63 3.69 -6.04
N GLU A 121 -18.61 2.88 -6.33
CA GLU A 121 -17.22 3.28 -6.17
C GLU A 121 -16.88 4.51 -7.02
N THR A 122 -17.31 4.54 -8.29
CA THR A 122 -17.07 5.71 -9.15
C THR A 122 -17.84 6.95 -8.70
N GLU A 123 -19.04 6.78 -8.13
CA GLU A 123 -19.83 7.87 -7.57
C GLU A 123 -19.13 8.46 -6.35
N VAL A 124 -18.69 7.62 -5.40
CA VAL A 124 -17.94 8.05 -4.22
C VAL A 124 -16.64 8.74 -4.61
N ALA A 125 -15.88 8.19 -5.57
CA ALA A 125 -14.64 8.81 -6.04
C ALA A 125 -14.88 10.23 -6.60
N LYS A 126 -15.94 10.43 -7.38
CA LYS A 126 -16.31 11.75 -7.91
C LYS A 126 -16.70 12.73 -6.80
N VAL A 127 -17.46 12.29 -5.80
CA VAL A 127 -17.84 13.14 -4.66
C VAL A 127 -16.60 13.57 -3.88
N LEU A 128 -15.64 12.66 -3.66
CA LEU A 128 -14.38 13.00 -2.99
C LEU A 128 -13.55 14.01 -3.79
N GLU A 129 -13.47 13.86 -5.11
CA GLU A 129 -12.77 14.80 -6.00
C GLU A 129 -13.42 16.20 -5.97
N GLN A 130 -14.76 16.26 -5.95
CA GLN A 130 -15.51 17.52 -5.83
C GLN A 130 -15.21 18.20 -4.48
N ILE A 131 -15.27 17.47 -3.37
CA ILE A 131 -14.96 17.99 -2.03
C ILE A 131 -13.53 18.53 -1.98
N GLU A 132 -12.56 17.82 -2.56
CA GLU A 132 -11.17 18.29 -2.60
C GLU A 132 -11.03 19.57 -3.43
N THR A 133 -11.73 19.65 -4.56
CA THR A 133 -11.75 20.83 -5.42
C THR A 133 -12.38 22.03 -4.70
N GLU A 134 -13.51 21.84 -4.04
CA GLU A 134 -14.18 22.87 -3.25
C GLU A 134 -13.29 23.37 -2.11
N ARG A 135 -12.62 22.46 -1.39
CA ARG A 135 -11.65 22.82 -0.34
C ARG A 135 -10.50 23.69 -0.87
N LYS A 136 -9.92 23.33 -2.02
CA LYS A 136 -8.87 24.13 -2.68
C LYS A 136 -9.38 25.49 -3.11
N GLN A 137 -10.62 25.56 -3.63
CA GLN A 137 -11.25 26.82 -4.01
C GLN A 137 -11.48 27.72 -2.79
N LEU A 138 -12.00 27.19 -1.68
CA LEU A 138 -12.23 27.94 -0.45
C LEU A 138 -10.94 28.53 0.12
N ALA A 139 -9.87 27.74 0.20
CA ALA A 139 -8.58 28.24 0.67
C ALA A 139 -8.01 29.34 -0.24
N SER A 140 -8.15 29.18 -1.57
CA SER A 140 -7.75 30.21 -2.54
C SER A 140 -8.57 31.49 -2.39
N GLN A 141 -9.88 31.37 -2.17
CA GLN A 141 -10.78 32.50 -1.92
C GLN A 141 -10.43 33.22 -0.60
N ALA A 142 -10.14 32.48 0.48
CA ALA A 142 -9.71 33.04 1.75
C ALA A 142 -8.41 33.85 1.59
N GLY A 143 -7.42 33.33 0.87
CA GLY A 143 -6.17 34.04 0.59
C GLY A 143 -6.37 35.32 -0.25
N ARG A 144 -7.28 35.29 -1.24
CA ARG A 144 -7.64 36.47 -2.03
C ARG A 144 -8.36 37.51 -1.17
N TYR A 145 -9.33 37.10 -0.36
CA TYR A 145 -10.06 37.97 0.55
C TYR A 145 -9.13 38.66 1.55
N ALA A 146 -8.21 37.91 2.16
CA ALA A 146 -7.19 38.46 3.04
C ALA A 146 -6.30 39.49 2.33
N SER A 147 -5.84 39.18 1.12
CA SER A 147 -5.03 40.09 0.31
C SER A 147 -5.78 41.37 -0.06
N GLU A 148 -7.06 41.26 -0.42
CA GLU A 148 -7.91 42.40 -0.72
C GLU A 148 -8.21 43.26 0.51
N ALA A 149 -8.47 42.64 1.67
CA ALA A 149 -8.68 43.34 2.92
C ALA A 149 -7.43 44.17 3.30
N VAL A 150 -6.24 43.58 3.18
CA VAL A 150 -4.96 44.27 3.42
C VAL A 150 -4.78 45.43 2.43
N ARG A 151 -5.04 45.23 1.14
CA ARG A 151 -4.93 46.29 0.12
C ARG A 151 -5.90 47.45 0.40
N LYS A 152 -7.16 47.15 0.73
CA LYS A 152 -8.16 48.17 1.09
C LYS A 152 -7.72 48.96 2.31
N PHE A 153 -7.27 48.27 3.36
CA PHE A 153 -6.74 48.93 4.56
C PHE A 153 -5.56 49.85 4.25
N GLN A 154 -4.58 49.38 3.47
CA GLN A 154 -3.43 50.19 3.05
C GLN A 154 -3.85 51.40 2.19
N SER A 155 -4.87 51.24 1.34
CA SER A 155 -5.36 52.35 0.50
C SER A 155 -6.10 53.42 1.30
N GLU A 156 -6.85 53.03 2.33
CA GLU A 156 -7.67 53.96 3.13
C GLU A 156 -6.90 54.61 4.30
N PHE A 157 -5.91 53.89 4.83
CA PHE A 157 -5.22 54.26 6.08
C PHE A 157 -3.69 54.19 5.98
N GLY A 158 -3.12 54.05 4.79
CA GLY A 158 -1.66 54.01 4.60
C GLY A 158 -0.95 55.32 4.99
N ASP A 159 -1.67 56.42 5.09
CA ASP A 159 -1.19 57.72 5.60
C ASP A 159 -1.13 57.77 7.15
N VAL A 160 -1.85 56.90 7.85
CA VAL A 160 -1.95 56.91 9.31
C VAL A 160 -0.68 56.33 9.93
N LYS A 161 0.18 57.20 10.45
CA LYS A 161 1.42 56.81 11.18
C LYS A 161 1.20 56.58 12.67
N ASP A 162 0.31 57.36 13.27
CA ASP A 162 -0.01 57.30 14.70
C ASP A 162 -1.54 57.24 14.90
N PRO A 163 -2.10 56.04 15.19
CA PRO A 163 -3.53 55.89 15.46
C PRO A 163 -4.02 56.68 16.68
N GLY A 164 -3.15 57.00 17.65
CA GLY A 164 -3.50 57.78 18.83
C GLY A 164 -3.79 59.24 18.49
N GLN A 165 -3.01 59.83 17.59
CA GLN A 165 -3.31 61.16 17.05
C GLN A 165 -4.60 61.15 16.23
N LEU A 166 -4.83 60.10 15.43
CA LEU A 166 -6.06 59.96 14.67
C LEU A 166 -7.29 59.96 15.58
N ALA A 167 -7.23 59.27 16.73
CA ALA A 167 -8.32 59.26 17.70
C ALA A 167 -8.62 60.65 18.29
N ALA A 168 -7.60 61.49 18.47
CA ALA A 168 -7.76 62.84 19.01
C ALA A 168 -8.24 63.87 17.97
N THR A 169 -7.78 63.75 16.71
CA THR A 169 -8.10 64.71 15.65
C THR A 169 -9.37 64.35 14.88
N ASP A 170 -9.62 63.05 14.65
CA ASP A 170 -10.76 62.55 13.90
C ASP A 170 -11.25 61.20 14.49
N PRO A 171 -12.07 61.26 15.57
CA PRO A 171 -12.59 60.07 16.23
C PRO A 171 -13.40 59.16 15.31
N ALA A 172 -14.11 59.72 14.33
CA ALA A 172 -14.91 58.94 13.39
C ALA A 172 -14.02 58.13 12.44
N ARG A 173 -12.95 58.74 11.91
CA ARG A 173 -11.96 58.02 11.09
C ARG A 173 -11.19 56.98 11.90
N PHE A 174 -10.91 57.26 13.17
CA PHE A 174 -10.29 56.28 14.06
C PHE A 174 -11.16 55.02 14.28
N LEU A 175 -12.47 55.18 14.48
CA LEU A 175 -13.38 54.03 14.60
C LEU A 175 -13.38 53.17 13.32
N ARG A 176 -13.35 53.80 12.14
CA ARG A 176 -13.24 53.10 10.85
C ARG A 176 -11.89 52.37 10.71
N TYR A 177 -10.80 53.02 11.14
CA TYR A 177 -9.47 52.41 11.18
C TYR A 177 -9.47 51.15 12.04
N GLN A 178 -10.02 51.22 13.26
CA GLN A 178 -10.07 50.08 14.18
C GLN A 178 -10.90 48.92 13.60
N ALA A 179 -12.07 49.22 13.03
CA ALA A 179 -12.91 48.22 12.38
C ALA A 179 -12.20 47.55 11.20
N ALA A 180 -11.53 48.34 10.36
CA ALA A 180 -10.77 47.84 9.21
C ALA A 180 -9.56 46.99 9.65
N GLN A 181 -8.85 47.40 10.71
CA GLN A 181 -7.74 46.64 11.28
C GLN A 181 -8.22 45.29 11.83
N MET A 182 -9.35 45.26 12.53
CA MET A 182 -9.95 44.01 13.03
C MET A 182 -10.37 43.10 11.87
N ALA A 183 -10.99 43.63 10.83
CA ALA A 183 -11.39 42.87 9.65
C ALA A 183 -10.18 42.27 8.92
N VAL A 184 -9.09 43.02 8.77
CA VAL A 184 -7.82 42.51 8.22
C VAL A 184 -7.27 41.39 9.09
N GLY A 185 -7.24 41.57 10.42
CA GLY A 185 -6.78 40.54 11.35
C GLY A 185 -7.55 39.23 11.21
N GLN A 186 -8.87 39.31 11.16
CA GLN A 186 -9.75 38.15 10.94
C GLN A 186 -9.48 37.47 9.60
N ALA A 187 -9.42 38.24 8.51
CA ALA A 187 -9.20 37.70 7.17
C ALA A 187 -7.84 36.99 7.04
N VAL A 188 -6.78 37.58 7.59
CA VAL A 188 -5.43 36.98 7.59
C VAL A 188 -5.39 35.73 8.46
N GLN A 189 -6.01 35.76 9.65
CA GLN A 189 -6.06 34.60 10.53
C GLN A 189 -6.81 33.43 9.88
N GLU A 190 -7.94 33.68 9.24
CA GLU A 190 -8.71 32.66 8.52
C GLU A 190 -7.89 32.06 7.36
N ALA A 191 -7.24 32.90 6.54
CA ALA A 191 -6.38 32.42 5.47
C ALA A 191 -5.22 31.54 5.99
N GLN A 192 -4.58 31.94 7.09
CA GLN A 192 -3.53 31.15 7.73
C GLN A 192 -4.05 29.82 8.29
N GLN A 193 -5.26 29.79 8.85
CA GLN A 193 -5.86 28.53 9.34
C GLN A 193 -6.09 27.55 8.19
N TYR A 194 -6.59 28.00 7.05
CA TYR A 194 -6.75 27.13 5.86
C TYR A 194 -5.40 26.61 5.34
N GLU A 195 -4.37 27.47 5.31
CA GLU A 195 -3.02 27.05 4.89
C GLU A 195 -2.42 26.01 5.85
N GLN A 196 -2.56 26.20 7.16
CA GLN A 196 -2.12 25.24 8.17
C GLN A 196 -2.86 23.91 8.07
N GLN A 197 -4.19 23.94 7.91
CA GLN A 197 -4.99 22.73 7.73
C GLN A 197 -4.55 21.94 6.48
N GLN A 198 -4.29 22.62 5.35
CA GLN A 198 -3.77 21.96 4.15
C GLN A 198 -2.39 21.36 4.35
N ALA A 199 -1.48 22.06 5.03
CA ALA A 199 -0.16 21.55 5.33
C ALA A 199 -0.22 20.31 6.25
N GLU A 200 -1.11 20.31 7.25
CA GLU A 200 -1.35 19.17 8.13
C GLU A 200 -1.95 17.98 7.39
N GLU A 201 -2.97 18.19 6.56
CA GLU A 201 -3.60 17.15 5.75
C GLU A 201 -2.59 16.54 4.77
N PHE A 202 -1.80 17.36 4.09
CA PHE A 202 -0.73 16.91 3.21
C PHE A 202 0.32 16.09 3.98
N SER A 203 0.74 16.56 5.15
CA SER A 203 1.69 15.83 6.01
C SER A 203 1.15 14.46 6.43
N LYS A 204 -0.12 14.38 6.85
CA LYS A 204 -0.79 13.13 7.20
C LYS A 204 -0.87 12.17 6.00
N ALA A 205 -1.34 12.66 4.86
CA ALA A 205 -1.43 11.88 3.62
C ALA A 205 -0.05 11.35 3.19
N MET A 206 0.99 12.17 3.33
CA MET A 206 2.36 11.78 3.01
C MET A 206 2.87 10.68 3.96
N LEU A 207 2.55 10.76 5.26
CA LEU A 207 2.92 9.74 6.24
C LEU A 207 2.21 8.40 5.95
N GLU A 208 0.92 8.44 5.62
CA GLU A 208 0.14 7.26 5.23
C GLU A 208 0.68 6.63 3.93
N PHE A 209 0.97 7.47 2.92
CA PHE A 209 1.63 7.03 1.70
C PHE A 209 2.98 6.35 2.02
N ARG A 210 3.81 6.94 2.87
CA ARG A 210 5.10 6.32 3.25
C ARG A 210 4.92 5.01 4.00
N LYS A 211 3.93 4.91 4.87
CA LYS A 211 3.62 3.66 5.58
C LYS A 211 3.22 2.55 4.60
N THR A 212 2.29 2.84 3.69
CA THR A 212 1.82 1.88 2.69
C THR A 212 2.94 1.47 1.71
N GLU A 213 3.77 2.40 1.26
CA GLU A 213 4.92 2.08 0.40
C GLU A 213 5.96 1.22 1.14
N ASN A 214 6.24 1.50 2.42
CA ASN A 214 7.15 0.68 3.22
C ASN A 214 6.61 -0.75 3.41
N GLU A 215 5.29 -0.91 3.59
CA GLU A 215 4.64 -2.22 3.66
C GLU A 215 4.79 -2.99 2.33
N LYS A 216 4.57 -2.32 1.18
CA LYS A 216 4.78 -2.92 -0.15
C LYS A 216 6.23 -3.34 -0.38
N VAL A 217 7.21 -2.53 0.05
CA VAL A 217 8.64 -2.90 -0.02
C VAL A 217 8.90 -4.15 0.81
N ALA A 218 8.39 -4.20 2.04
CA ALA A 218 8.59 -5.33 2.92
C ALA A 218 8.01 -6.63 2.35
N GLU A 219 6.80 -6.57 1.79
CA GLU A 219 6.15 -7.71 1.14
C GLU A 219 6.92 -8.17 -0.12
N ARG A 220 7.24 -7.23 -1.02
CA ARG A 220 7.88 -7.54 -2.30
C ARG A 220 9.29 -8.09 -2.14
N LEU A 221 10.06 -7.53 -1.20
CA LEU A 221 11.45 -7.92 -0.95
C LEU A 221 11.60 -8.94 0.18
N LYS A 222 10.48 -9.43 0.75
CA LYS A 222 10.44 -10.43 1.82
C LYS A 222 11.29 -10.03 3.04
N LEU A 223 11.13 -8.78 3.47
CA LEU A 223 11.83 -8.16 4.59
C LEU A 223 11.06 -8.36 5.91
N ASP A 224 10.67 -9.60 6.18
CA ASP A 224 9.75 -9.94 7.28
C ASP A 224 10.35 -9.64 8.66
N THR A 225 11.69 -9.70 8.77
CA THR A 225 12.42 -9.49 10.03
C THR A 225 13.08 -8.11 10.10
N PRO A 226 13.19 -7.51 11.31
CA PRO A 226 13.90 -6.24 11.50
C PRO A 226 15.36 -6.27 10.99
N GLU A 227 16.05 -7.40 11.19
CA GLU A 227 17.42 -7.59 10.72
C GLU A 227 17.54 -7.51 9.19
N LYS A 228 16.60 -8.15 8.45
CA LYS A 228 16.57 -8.07 6.99
C LYS A 228 16.31 -6.64 6.51
N ARG A 229 15.41 -5.91 7.18
CA ARG A 229 15.12 -4.49 6.86
C ARG A 229 16.35 -3.64 7.08
N GLN A 230 17.00 -3.76 8.24
CA GLN A 230 18.19 -2.98 8.54
C GLN A 230 19.36 -3.30 7.58
N ALA A 231 19.55 -4.58 7.24
CA ALA A 231 20.56 -4.98 6.26
C ALA A 231 20.24 -4.44 4.85
N PHE A 232 18.97 -4.46 4.45
CA PHE A 232 18.50 -3.86 3.21
C PHE A 232 18.77 -2.35 3.18
N GLU A 233 18.30 -1.62 4.19
CA GLU A 233 18.48 -0.16 4.32
C GLU A 233 19.96 0.22 4.29
N THR A 234 20.78 -0.43 5.11
CA THR A 234 22.22 -0.15 5.16
C THR A 234 22.89 -0.35 3.80
N ARG A 235 22.50 -1.41 3.08
CA ARG A 235 23.05 -1.71 1.76
C ARG A 235 22.61 -0.68 0.71
N ILE A 236 21.34 -0.29 0.71
CA ILE A 236 20.78 0.68 -0.23
C ILE A 236 21.38 2.06 0.02
N ILE A 237 21.47 2.51 1.28
CA ILE A 237 22.05 3.80 1.64
C ILE A 237 23.53 3.86 1.21
N LYS A 238 24.34 2.85 1.54
CA LYS A 238 25.75 2.81 1.13
C LYS A 238 25.92 2.83 -0.39
N ALA A 239 25.08 2.10 -1.11
CA ALA A 239 25.12 2.07 -2.56
C ALA A 239 24.71 3.43 -3.16
N ALA A 240 23.67 4.06 -2.61
CA ALA A 240 23.21 5.37 -3.04
C ALA A 240 24.26 6.46 -2.80
N GLU A 241 24.92 6.45 -1.64
CA GLU A 241 26.06 7.34 -1.36
C GLU A 241 27.19 7.14 -2.39
N SER A 242 27.52 5.89 -2.75
CA SER A 242 28.52 5.61 -3.76
C SER A 242 28.11 6.03 -5.18
N ASP A 243 26.81 6.02 -5.47
CA ASP A 243 26.22 6.48 -6.74
C ASP A 243 25.97 8.01 -6.74
N GLY A 244 26.27 8.73 -5.65
CA GLY A 244 26.06 10.18 -5.52
C GLY A 244 24.60 10.59 -5.31
N ILE A 245 23.74 9.66 -4.90
CA ILE A 245 22.31 9.89 -4.64
C ILE A 245 22.15 10.30 -3.17
N PRO A 246 21.59 11.49 -2.87
CA PRO A 246 21.40 11.93 -1.49
C PRO A 246 20.31 11.10 -0.79
N ILE A 247 20.46 10.87 0.51
CA ILE A 247 19.52 10.08 1.33
C ILE A 247 18.10 10.66 1.28
N SER A 248 17.97 12.00 1.24
CA SER A 248 16.67 12.67 1.09
C SER A 248 15.94 12.29 -0.20
N ARG A 249 16.66 11.94 -1.27
CA ARG A 249 16.07 11.45 -2.52
C ARG A 249 15.65 9.99 -2.41
N LEU A 250 16.42 9.14 -1.73
CA LEU A 250 16.01 7.76 -1.45
C LEU A 250 14.71 7.70 -0.63
N GLN A 251 14.54 8.61 0.33
CA GLN A 251 13.32 8.73 1.12
C GLN A 251 12.10 9.07 0.27
N GLN A 252 12.30 9.61 -0.94
CA GLN A 252 11.22 9.94 -1.85
C GLN A 252 10.77 8.77 -2.72
N TYR A 253 11.60 7.73 -2.85
CA TYR A 253 11.35 6.63 -3.77
C TYR A 253 10.09 5.84 -3.42
N THR A 254 9.41 5.34 -4.44
CA THR A 254 8.32 4.37 -4.30
C THR A 254 8.87 2.97 -4.04
N ALA A 255 8.00 2.05 -3.64
CA ALA A 255 8.34 0.66 -3.44
C ALA A 255 8.89 0.00 -4.72
N GLU A 256 8.37 0.41 -5.87
CA GLU A 256 8.83 -0.08 -7.18
C GLU A 256 10.23 0.43 -7.50
N GLU A 257 10.48 1.72 -7.30
CA GLU A 257 11.79 2.32 -7.52
C GLU A 257 12.87 1.69 -6.63
N LEU A 258 12.54 1.45 -5.35
CA LEU A 258 13.44 0.76 -4.42
C LEU A 258 13.69 -0.70 -4.83
N ALA A 259 12.68 -1.41 -5.31
CA ALA A 259 12.84 -2.77 -5.81
C ALA A 259 13.73 -2.83 -7.06
N ILE A 260 13.52 -1.91 -8.01
CA ILE A 260 14.36 -1.78 -9.21
C ILE A 260 15.81 -1.47 -8.82
N TYR A 261 16.00 -0.56 -7.85
CA TYR A 261 17.34 -0.21 -7.37
C TYR A 261 18.02 -1.41 -6.71
N ASP A 262 17.33 -2.17 -5.86
CA ASP A 262 17.86 -3.39 -5.25
C ASP A 262 18.25 -4.45 -6.30
N ASP A 263 17.41 -4.65 -7.31
CA ASP A 263 17.70 -5.60 -8.39
C ASP A 263 18.89 -5.15 -9.24
N ALA A 264 19.04 -3.84 -9.48
CA ALA A 264 20.23 -3.29 -10.12
C ALA A 264 21.50 -3.57 -9.29
N LEU A 265 21.44 -3.44 -7.96
CA LEU A 265 22.58 -3.77 -7.08
C LEU A 265 22.90 -5.26 -7.11
N LYS A 266 21.90 -6.13 -7.04
CA LYS A 266 22.10 -7.59 -7.17
C LYS A 266 22.72 -7.94 -8.51
N TYR A 267 22.29 -7.28 -9.59
CA TYR A 267 22.81 -7.49 -10.93
C TYR A 267 24.29 -7.07 -11.04
N ARG A 268 24.66 -5.89 -10.55
CA ARG A 268 26.05 -5.43 -10.46
C ARG A 268 26.93 -6.42 -9.68
N ALA A 269 26.44 -6.90 -8.54
CA ALA A 269 27.14 -7.90 -7.73
C ALA A 269 27.28 -9.26 -8.45
N ALA A 270 26.27 -9.68 -9.21
CA ALA A 270 26.31 -10.90 -9.99
C ALA A 270 27.33 -10.82 -11.14
N ILE A 271 27.41 -9.68 -11.83
CA ILE A 271 28.44 -9.44 -12.85
C ILE A 271 29.84 -9.51 -12.23
N ALA A 272 30.06 -8.83 -11.11
CA ALA A 272 31.35 -8.85 -10.41
C ALA A 272 31.77 -10.28 -10.03
N LYS A 273 30.86 -11.07 -9.44
CA LYS A 273 31.11 -12.48 -9.10
C LYS A 273 31.40 -13.35 -10.31
N ARG A 274 30.73 -13.11 -11.45
CA ARG A 274 31.01 -13.83 -12.70
C ARG A 274 32.43 -13.52 -13.20
N ALA A 275 32.84 -12.25 -13.16
CA ALA A 275 34.20 -11.84 -13.55
C ALA A 275 35.28 -12.48 -12.65
N GLU A 276 35.04 -12.60 -11.35
CA GLU A 276 35.95 -13.29 -10.41
C GLU A 276 36.06 -14.79 -10.71
N LYS A 277 34.94 -15.46 -10.95
CA LYS A 277 34.91 -16.89 -11.33
C LYS A 277 35.63 -17.13 -12.65
N GLU A 278 35.46 -16.25 -13.64
CA GLU A 278 36.15 -16.37 -14.91
C GLU A 278 37.68 -16.20 -14.76
N LYS A 279 38.13 -15.28 -13.89
CA LYS A 279 39.55 -15.16 -13.53
C LYS A 279 40.09 -16.41 -12.83
N ALA A 280 39.30 -17.07 -11.98
CA ALA A 280 39.69 -18.29 -11.29
C ALA A 280 39.80 -19.50 -12.25
N VAL A 281 38.90 -19.62 -13.23
CA VAL A 281 38.90 -20.72 -14.23
C VAL A 281 40.03 -20.55 -15.26
N LYS A 282 40.51 -19.33 -15.51
CA LYS A 282 41.65 -19.07 -16.41
C LYS A 282 43.01 -19.54 -15.85
N GLN A 283 43.08 -20.05 -14.62
CA GLN A 283 44.21 -20.87 -14.21
C GLN A 283 43.92 -22.31 -14.68
N PRO A 284 44.55 -22.79 -15.77
CA PRO A 284 44.28 -24.14 -16.25
C PRO A 284 44.63 -25.11 -15.12
N PRO A 285 43.78 -26.13 -14.85
CA PRO A 285 44.16 -27.19 -13.94
C PRO A 285 45.51 -27.74 -14.42
N LYS A 286 46.52 -27.79 -13.54
CA LYS A 286 47.83 -28.35 -13.87
C LYS A 286 47.58 -29.74 -14.48
N VAL A 287 47.86 -29.87 -15.77
CA VAL A 287 47.71 -31.14 -16.48
C VAL A 287 48.66 -32.12 -15.82
N VAL A 288 48.12 -32.99 -14.96
CA VAL A 288 48.86 -34.10 -14.38
C VAL A 288 49.11 -35.06 -15.53
N ARG A 289 50.38 -35.21 -15.92
CA ARG A 289 50.76 -36.20 -16.93
C ARG A 289 50.35 -37.59 -16.43
N PRO A 290 49.70 -38.42 -17.26
CA PRO A 290 49.42 -39.81 -16.91
C PRO A 290 50.73 -40.50 -16.50
N GLY A 291 50.81 -41.03 -15.29
CA GLY A 291 52.01 -41.68 -14.74
C GLY A 291 52.86 -40.84 -13.79
N SER A 292 52.51 -39.58 -13.51
CA SER A 292 53.09 -38.82 -12.39
C SER A 292 52.44 -39.26 -11.06
N PRO A 293 53.20 -39.62 -10.02
CA PRO A 293 52.64 -39.98 -8.72
C PRO A 293 51.96 -38.75 -8.09
N SER A 294 50.64 -38.67 -8.30
CA SER A 294 49.75 -37.71 -7.65
C SER A 294 49.45 -38.17 -6.22
N ALA A 295 50.41 -38.03 -5.32
CA ALA A 295 50.15 -38.05 -3.88
C ALA A 295 50.61 -36.72 -3.31
N SER A 296 49.67 -35.83 -3.00
CA SER A 296 49.98 -34.66 -2.18
C SER A 296 50.45 -35.17 -0.82
N PRO A 297 51.71 -34.95 -0.40
CA PRO A 297 52.26 -35.54 0.83
C PRO A 297 51.47 -35.17 2.08
N ALA A 298 50.75 -34.04 2.03
CA ALA A 298 49.85 -33.60 3.09
C ALA A 298 48.64 -34.54 3.28
N LYS A 299 48.09 -35.10 2.19
CA LYS A 299 46.94 -36.00 2.27
C LYS A 299 47.35 -37.34 2.86
N GLU A 300 48.48 -37.89 2.40
CA GLU A 300 49.02 -39.16 2.88
C GLU A 300 49.42 -39.11 4.37
N GLN A 301 50.00 -38.00 4.83
CA GLN A 301 50.26 -37.75 6.26
C GLN A 301 48.97 -37.66 7.08
N GLN A 302 47.93 -37.03 6.52
CA GLN A 302 46.62 -36.94 7.18
C GLN A 302 45.97 -38.33 7.30
N GLU A 303 46.01 -39.16 6.25
CA GLU A 303 45.47 -40.53 6.30
C GLU A 303 46.25 -41.38 7.32
N ALA A 304 47.57 -41.29 7.33
CA ALA A 304 48.42 -41.99 8.29
C ALA A 304 48.12 -41.59 9.74
N SER A 305 47.90 -40.30 10.00
CA SER A 305 47.57 -39.79 11.34
C SER A 305 46.19 -40.27 11.83
N VAL A 306 45.18 -40.24 10.97
CA VAL A 306 43.81 -40.66 11.29
C VAL A 306 43.76 -42.19 11.51
N MET A 307 44.46 -42.96 10.68
CA MET A 307 44.55 -44.42 10.84
C MET A 307 45.37 -44.82 12.08
N LYS A 308 46.41 -44.05 12.43
CA LYS A 308 47.16 -44.26 13.68
C LYS A 308 46.27 -43.99 14.90
N ASN A 309 45.50 -42.90 14.89
CA ASN A 309 44.57 -42.57 15.97
C ASN A 309 43.49 -43.65 16.11
N LEU A 310 42.91 -44.12 15.00
CA LEU A 310 41.94 -45.22 15.02
C LEU A 310 42.51 -46.49 15.65
N ARG A 311 43.76 -46.87 15.32
CA ARG A 311 44.42 -48.04 15.90
C ARG A 311 44.74 -47.88 17.38
N GLN A 312 44.97 -46.65 17.85
CA GLN A 312 45.33 -46.37 19.24
C GLN A 312 44.12 -46.22 20.16
N THR A 313 43.05 -45.55 19.70
CA THR A 313 41.92 -45.21 20.56
C THR A 313 40.72 -46.14 20.38
N GLY A 314 40.54 -46.73 19.19
CA GLY A 314 39.41 -47.62 18.89
C GLY A 314 38.02 -46.96 19.02
N THR A 315 37.95 -45.64 19.10
CA THR A 315 36.69 -44.91 19.33
C THR A 315 35.87 -44.74 18.06
N ILE A 316 34.54 -44.64 18.22
CA ILE A 316 33.60 -44.45 17.10
C ILE A 316 33.91 -43.17 16.32
N ASP A 317 34.32 -42.09 17.00
CA ASP A 317 34.69 -40.83 16.35
C ASP A 317 35.94 -40.97 15.47
N ALA A 318 36.94 -41.75 15.90
CA ALA A 318 38.12 -42.04 15.10
C ALA A 318 37.78 -42.89 13.87
N ALA A 319 36.80 -43.81 14.00
CA ALA A 319 36.30 -44.61 12.89
C ALA A 319 35.51 -43.76 11.89
N ALA A 320 34.67 -42.83 12.37
CA ALA A 320 33.94 -41.89 11.54
C ALA A 320 34.87 -40.94 10.77
N ALA A 321 35.94 -40.45 11.41
CA ALA A 321 36.96 -39.64 10.76
C ALA A 321 37.68 -40.41 9.64
N ALA A 322 38.09 -41.66 9.90
CA ALA A 322 38.71 -42.53 8.89
C ALA A 322 37.76 -42.85 7.72
N PHE A 323 36.49 -43.10 8.03
CA PHE A 323 35.47 -43.40 7.03
C PHE A 323 35.17 -42.18 6.13
N LYS A 324 35.07 -40.99 6.73
CA LYS A 324 34.88 -39.72 6.01
C LYS A 324 36.06 -39.41 5.07
N LEU A 325 37.28 -39.71 5.51
CA LEU A 325 38.48 -39.54 4.69
C LEU A 325 38.45 -40.47 3.46
N ARG A 326 37.99 -41.71 3.62
CA ARG A 326 37.87 -42.70 2.56
C ARG A 326 36.75 -42.40 1.56
N LEU A 327 35.66 -41.76 2.01
CA LEU A 327 34.54 -41.37 1.14
C LEU A 327 34.77 -40.04 0.41
N GLY A 328 35.48 -39.08 1.02
CA GLY A 328 35.80 -37.79 0.39
C GLY A 328 36.94 -37.83 -0.64
N GLY A 329 37.43 -39.04 -0.98
CA GLY A 329 38.54 -39.25 -1.92
C GLY A 329 38.14 -39.81 -3.29
N ARG A 330 36.84 -39.99 -3.57
CA ARG A 330 36.31 -40.34 -4.90
C ARG A 330 35.63 -39.15 -5.55
#